data_AF-A0A833G632-F1
#
_entry.id   AF-A0A833G632-F1
#
_cell.length_a   1.000
_cell.length_b   1.000
_cell.length_c   1.000
_cell.angle_alpha   90.00
_cell.angle_beta   90.00
_cell.angle_gamma   90.00
#
_symmetry.space_group_name_H-M   'P 1'
#
loop_
_entity.id
_entity.type
_entity.pdbx_description
1 polymer ?
#
loop_
_entity_poly.entity_id
_entity_poly.type
_entity_poly.pdbx_seq_one_letter_code
_entity_poly.pdbx_strand_id
1 'polypeptide(L)'
;MSQPDFIEWRPMATAPKDGTRILVTVRASEQGPAEVDVVKWAEPDRSGEAGWLATDSDADARIVYAEAELTFWMPLPTVLPKL
;
A
#
# COMPACT_ATOMS: atom_id res chain seq x y z
N MET A 1 8.83 -28.24 -7.04
CA MET A 1 8.84 -26.82 -7.44
C MET A 1 7.64 -26.19 -6.76
N SER A 2 7.86 -25.35 -5.75
CA SER A 2 6.76 -24.69 -5.04
C SER A 2 6.07 -23.75 -6.03
N GLN A 3 4.80 -23.99 -6.29
CA GLN A 3 3.96 -23.08 -7.05
C GLN A 3 4.05 -21.70 -6.38
N PRO A 4 4.27 -20.61 -7.12
CA PRO A 4 4.24 -19.29 -6.50
C PRO A 4 2.91 -19.14 -5.77
N ASP A 5 2.97 -18.86 -4.48
CA ASP A 5 1.80 -18.45 -3.70
C ASP A 5 1.35 -17.10 -4.29
N PHE A 6 0.48 -17.15 -5.30
CA PHE A 6 -0.21 -15.97 -5.80
C PHE A 6 -1.18 -15.56 -4.70
N ILE A 7 -0.71 -14.70 -3.81
CA ILE A 7 -1.55 -14.17 -2.74
C ILE A 7 -2.59 -13.27 -3.40
N GLU A 8 -3.86 -13.64 -3.24
CA GLU A 8 -4.97 -12.91 -3.82
C GLU A 8 -5.10 -11.52 -3.20
N TRP A 9 -5.60 -10.57 -3.98
CA TRP A 9 -6.02 -9.25 -3.52
C TRP A 9 -7.12 -9.37 -2.46
N ARG A 10 -6.93 -8.71 -1.33
CA ARG A 10 -7.84 -8.73 -0.18
C ARG A 10 -8.45 -7.35 0.02
N PRO A 11 -9.69 -7.22 0.53
CA PRO A 11 -10.29 -5.92 0.81
C PRO A 11 -9.38 -5.07 1.71
N MET A 12 -9.20 -3.79 1.39
CA MET A 12 -8.27 -2.90 2.13
C MET A 12 -8.54 -2.86 3.64
N ALA A 13 -9.81 -2.98 4.06
CA ALA A 13 -10.22 -3.01 5.47
C ALA A 13 -9.56 -4.14 6.29
N THR A 14 -8.96 -5.14 5.64
CA THR A 14 -8.26 -6.26 6.27
C THR A 14 -6.73 -6.10 6.27
N ALA A 15 -6.20 -4.98 5.78
CA ALA A 15 -4.77 -4.75 5.66
C ALA A 15 -4.10 -4.64 7.04
N PRO A 16 -2.88 -5.19 7.22
CA PRO A 16 -2.15 -5.08 8.47
C PRO A 16 -1.71 -3.63 8.71
N LYS A 17 -2.05 -3.09 9.89
CA LYS A 17 -1.67 -1.73 10.33
C LYS A 17 -0.45 -1.77 11.25
N ASP A 18 0.54 -2.58 10.91
CA ASP A 18 1.74 -2.87 11.71
C ASP A 18 3.04 -2.29 11.11
N GLY A 19 2.93 -1.49 10.04
CA GLY A 19 4.07 -0.89 9.34
C GLY A 19 4.70 -1.80 8.28
N THR A 20 4.18 -3.02 8.08
CA THR A 20 4.58 -3.88 6.96
C THR A 20 4.25 -3.24 5.62
N ARG A 21 5.15 -3.37 4.64
CA ARG A 21 4.92 -2.90 3.27
C ARG A 21 3.98 -3.84 2.52
N ILE A 22 2.99 -3.28 1.86
CA ILE A 22 1.97 -4.00 1.10
C ILE A 22 1.78 -3.33 -0.26
N LEU A 23 1.36 -4.10 -1.25
CA LEU A 23 0.81 -3.54 -2.50
C LEU A 23 -0.64 -3.14 -2.24
N VAL A 24 -1.07 -2.03 -2.83
CA VAL A 24 -2.46 -1.56 -2.79
C VAL A 24 -2.95 -1.14 -4.17
N THR A 25 -4.24 -1.22 -4.40
CA THR A 25 -4.90 -0.60 -5.56
C THR A 25 -5.52 0.73 -5.15
N VAL A 26 -5.03 1.82 -5.74
CA VAL A 26 -5.48 3.19 -5.51
C VAL A 26 -6.62 3.51 -6.49
N ARG A 27 -7.70 4.11 -5.99
CA ARG A 27 -8.79 4.62 -6.84
C ARG A 27 -8.29 5.84 -7.61
N ALA A 28 -8.83 6.06 -8.81
CA ALA A 28 -8.66 7.33 -9.47
C ALA A 28 -9.22 8.45 -8.58
N SER A 29 -8.42 9.50 -8.35
CA SER A 29 -8.75 10.63 -7.49
C SER A 29 -8.12 11.92 -8.04
N GLU A 30 -8.17 13.00 -7.28
CA GLU A 30 -7.44 14.24 -7.60
C GLU A 30 -5.91 14.02 -7.66
N GLN A 31 -5.41 12.94 -7.02
CA GLN A 31 -4.01 12.58 -7.05
C GLN A 31 -3.58 11.90 -8.37
N GLY A 32 -4.53 11.38 -9.16
CA GLY A 32 -4.19 10.74 -10.44
C GLY A 32 -5.15 9.62 -10.89
N PRO A 33 -4.79 8.90 -11.97
CA PRO A 33 -5.51 7.72 -12.40
C PRO A 33 -5.40 6.57 -11.38
N ALA A 34 -6.23 5.54 -11.55
CA ALA A 34 -6.11 4.34 -10.73
C ALA A 34 -4.77 3.63 -10.99
N GLU A 35 -4.11 3.19 -9.93
CA GLU A 35 -2.77 2.60 -9.98
C GLU A 35 -2.56 1.52 -8.90
N VAL A 36 -1.43 0.81 -9.01
CA VAL A 36 -0.94 -0.08 -7.96
C VAL A 36 0.30 0.55 -7.35
N ASP A 37 0.32 0.69 -6.03
CA ASP A 37 1.41 1.32 -5.29
C ASP A 37 1.84 0.46 -4.08
N VAL A 38 3.02 0.74 -3.53
CA VAL A 38 3.56 0.14 -2.31
C VAL A 38 3.45 1.14 -1.16
N VAL A 39 2.61 0.79 -0.19
CA VAL A 39 2.38 1.61 1.01
C VAL A 39 2.79 0.89 2.29
N LYS A 40 2.90 1.64 3.38
CA LYS A 40 2.93 1.11 4.75
C LYS A 40 2.03 1.93 5.66
N TRP A 41 1.51 1.30 6.71
CA TRP A 41 0.83 2.04 7.77
C TRP A 41 1.84 2.87 8.55
N ALA A 42 1.57 4.16 8.69
CA ALA A 42 2.30 5.07 9.55
C ALA A 42 1.43 5.43 10.75
N GLU A 43 1.96 5.21 11.95
CA GLU A 43 1.35 5.70 13.17
C GLU A 43 1.38 7.23 13.22
N PRO A 44 0.42 7.87 13.90
CA PRO A 44 0.41 9.31 14.06
C PRO A 44 1.66 9.74 14.83
N ASP A 45 2.39 10.72 14.31
CA ASP A 45 3.44 11.39 15.07
C ASP A 45 2.84 12.52 15.94
N ARG A 46 3.69 13.36 16.56
CA ARG A 46 3.23 14.45 17.44
C ARG A 46 2.35 15.50 16.73
N SER A 47 2.27 15.48 15.40
CA SER A 47 1.64 16.49 14.57
C SER A 47 0.68 15.95 13.51
N GLY A 48 0.61 14.63 13.32
CA GLY A 48 -0.08 14.03 12.18
C GLY A 48 -1.12 12.97 12.55
N GLU A 49 -2.02 12.69 11.60
CA GLU A 49 -2.93 11.56 11.66
C GLU A 49 -2.25 10.27 11.16
N ALA A 50 -2.76 9.13 11.60
CA ALA A 50 -2.33 7.84 11.08
C ALA A 50 -2.77 7.68 9.62
N GLY A 51 -1.98 6.99 8.79
CA GLY A 51 -2.36 6.83 7.38
C GLY A 51 -1.50 5.85 6.59
N TRP A 52 -1.89 5.64 5.34
CA TRP A 52 -1.19 4.78 4.39
C TRP A 52 -0.18 5.60 3.62
N LEU A 53 1.09 5.50 4.00
CA LEU A 53 2.19 6.27 3.41
C LEU A 53 2.77 5.54 2.19
N ALA A 54 2.78 6.21 1.03
CA ALA A 54 3.49 5.77 -0.16
C ALA A 54 4.99 5.68 0.12
N THR A 55 5.61 4.57 -0.29
CA THR A 55 7.00 4.26 0.08
C THR A 55 8.05 4.76 -0.91
N ASP A 56 7.62 5.28 -2.05
CA ASP A 56 8.44 5.87 -3.10
C ASP A 56 8.39 7.41 -3.13
N SER A 57 7.69 8.03 -2.18
CA SER A 57 7.62 9.49 -2.04
C SER A 57 8.84 10.09 -1.35
N ASP A 58 9.20 11.32 -1.75
CA ASP A 58 10.28 12.08 -1.13
C ASP A 58 9.96 12.44 0.33
N ALA A 59 10.99 12.53 1.17
CA ALA A 59 10.82 12.85 2.60
C ALA A 59 10.12 14.20 2.83
N ASP A 60 10.33 15.15 1.92
CA ASP A 60 9.74 16.51 1.95
C ASP A 60 8.37 16.57 1.25
N ALA A 61 7.96 15.52 0.53
CA ALA A 61 6.73 15.46 -0.26
C ALA A 61 6.02 14.11 -0.06
N ARG A 62 5.79 13.75 1.21
CA ARG A 62 5.14 12.49 1.57
C ARG A 62 3.71 12.43 1.04
N ILE A 63 3.40 11.34 0.36
CA ILE A 63 2.03 11.04 -0.08
C ILE A 63 1.39 10.09 0.93
N VAL A 64 0.29 10.54 1.54
CA VAL A 64 -0.49 9.75 2.50
C VAL A 64 -1.89 9.58 1.93
N TYR A 65 -2.28 8.34 1.69
CA TYR A 65 -3.63 7.99 1.25
C TYR A 65 -4.55 7.78 2.44
N ALA A 66 -5.78 8.28 2.31
CA ALA A 66 -6.88 7.85 3.17
C ALA A 66 -7.29 6.42 2.82
N GLU A 67 -7.76 5.64 3.80
CA GLU A 67 -8.19 4.25 3.55
C GLU A 67 -9.31 4.17 2.50
N ALA A 68 -10.15 5.20 2.38
CA ALA A 68 -11.23 5.28 1.38
C ALA A 68 -10.72 5.39 -0.07
N GLU A 69 -9.48 5.84 -0.28
CA GLU A 69 -8.84 5.92 -1.59
C GLU A 69 -8.27 4.58 -2.04
N LEU A 70 -8.13 3.63 -1.12
CA LEU A 70 -7.54 2.32 -1.36
C LEU A 70 -8.63 1.24 -1.42
N THR A 71 -8.53 0.30 -2.35
CA THR A 71 -9.58 -0.71 -2.59
C THR A 71 -9.19 -2.11 -2.14
N PHE A 72 -8.01 -2.58 -2.54
CA PHE A 72 -7.50 -3.89 -2.19
C PHE A 72 -6.03 -3.81 -1.80
N TRP A 73 -5.56 -4.84 -1.09
CA TRP A 73 -4.16 -5.02 -0.75
C TRP A 73 -3.69 -6.45 -1.00
N MET A 74 -2.39 -6.61 -1.19
CA MET A 74 -1.70 -7.91 -1.09
C MET A 74 -0.31 -7.70 -0.46
N PRO A 75 0.26 -8.70 0.21
CA PRO A 75 1.65 -8.62 0.67
C PRO A 75 2.60 -8.50 -0.53
N LEU A 76 3.76 -7.88 -0.29
CA LEU A 76 4.82 -7.82 -1.30
C LEU A 76 5.25 -9.25 -1.70
N PRO A 77 5.37 -9.55 -3.01
CA PRO A 77 5.90 -10.83 -3.46
C PRO A 77 7.33 -11.03 -2.95
N THR A 78 7.59 -12.17 -2.30
CA THR A 78 8.93 -12.53 -1.81
C THR A 78 9.86 -13.03 -2.92
N VAL A 79 9.31 -13.36 -4.08
CA VAL A 79 10.04 -13.80 -5.27
C VAL A 79 9.51 -13.02 -6.47
N LEU A 80 10.33 -12.16 -7.06
CA LEU A 80 10.05 -11.64 -8.39
C LEU A 80 10.09 -12.82 -9.38
N PRO A 81 9.05 -13.05 -10.20
CA PRO A 81 9.15 -13.98 -11.32
C PRO A 81 10.39 -13.62 -12.14
N LYS A 82 11.25 -14.60 -12.44
CA LYS A 82 12.30 -14.39 -13.43
C LYS A 82 11.60 -14.13 -14.77
N LEU A 83 11.79 -12.93 -15.33
CA LEU A 83 11.39 -12.59 -16.69
C LEU A 83 12.23 -13.38 -17.70
#